data_AF-A0A3E3E4U2-F1
#
_entry.id   AF-A0A3E3E4U2-F1
#
_cell.length_a   1.000
_cell.length_b   1.000
_cell.length_c   1.000
_cell.angle_alpha   90.00
_cell.angle_beta   90.00
_cell.angle_gamma   90.00
#
_symmetry.space_group_name_H-M   'P 1'
#
loop_
_entity.id
_entity.type
_entity.pdbx_description
1 polymer ?
#
loop_
_entity_poly.entity_id
_entity_poly.type
_entity_poly.pdbx_seq_one_letter_code
_entity_poly.pdbx_strand_id
1 'polypeptide(L)' 'RTLFNAVPYIIMHNETFKTFYNKKRSEGKAYRVAQSHVVKKLLRVIFTLEMTGSTFAPSKLY' A
#
# COMPACT_ATOMS: atom_id res chain seq x y z
N ARG A 1 -1.73 -4.80 -13.88
CA ARG A 1 -1.55 -6.17 -13.32
C ARG A 1 -0.27 -6.27 -12.50
N THR A 2 0.85 -5.72 -12.97
CA THR A 2 2.18 -5.75 -12.35
C THR A 2 2.22 -5.35 -10.87
N LEU A 3 1.66 -4.20 -10.48
CA LEU A 3 1.69 -3.74 -9.08
C LEU A 3 0.87 -4.62 -8.12
N PHE A 4 -0.19 -5.26 -8.61
CA PHE A 4 -1.03 -6.12 -7.79
C PHE A 4 -0.25 -7.36 -7.32
N ASN A 5 0.67 -7.87 -8.14
CA ASN A 5 1.52 -9.01 -7.80
C ASN A 5 2.55 -8.66 -6.71
N ALA A 6 2.91 -7.38 -6.55
CA ALA A 6 3.84 -6.92 -5.51
C ALA A 6 3.14 -6.76 -4.14
N VAL A 7 1.81 -6.59 -4.12
CA VAL A 7 1.05 -6.31 -2.89
C VAL A 7 1.26 -7.33 -1.78
N PRO A 8 1.22 -8.66 -2.03
CA PRO A 8 1.46 -9.64 -0.97
C PRO A 8 2.81 -9.44 -0.26
N TYR A 9 3.87 -9.18 -1.03
CA TYR A 9 5.21 -8.94 -0.50
C TYR A 9 5.29 -7.62 0.27
N ILE A 10 4.65 -6.56 -0.23
CA ILE A 10 4.58 -5.27 0.47
C ILE A 10 3.87 -5.41 1.81
N ILE A 11 2.74 -6.13 1.85
CA ILE A 11 2.00 -6.41 3.09
C ILE A 11 2.85 -7.23 4.06
N MET A 12 3.67 -8.16 3.56
CA MET A 12 4.51 -9.01 4.40
C MET A 12 5.68 -8.25 5.04
N HIS A 13 6.33 -7.36 4.28
CA HIS A 13 7.60 -6.74 4.68
C HIS A 13 7.48 -5.28 5.14
N ASN A 14 6.34 -4.61 4.92
CA ASN A 14 6.13 -3.24 5.37
C ASN A 14 4.95 -3.14 6.33
N GLU A 15 5.24 -2.88 7.60
CA GLU A 15 4.26 -2.84 8.68
C GLU A 15 3.16 -1.78 8.49
N THR A 16 3.50 -0.63 7.89
CA THR A 16 2.52 0.42 7.62
C THR A 16 1.49 -0.02 6.56
N PHE A 17 1.95 -0.67 5.49
CA PHE A 17 1.04 -1.26 4.50
C PHE A 17 0.28 -2.46 5.05
N LYS A 18 0.89 -3.27 5.93
CA LYS A 18 0.20 -4.37 6.64
C LYS A 18 -0.93 -3.85 7.51
N THR A 19 -0.66 -2.84 8.32
CA THR A 19 -1.65 -2.19 9.19
C THR A 19 -2.79 -1.59 8.37
N PHE A 20 -2.45 -0.90 7.27
CA PHE A 20 -3.46 -0.36 6.35
C PHE A 20 -4.31 -1.47 5.71
N TYR A 21 -3.70 -2.56 5.26
CA TYR A 21 -4.40 -3.72 4.70
C TYR A 21 -5.34 -4.37 5.74
N ASN A 22 -4.86 -4.59 6.96
CA ASN A 22 -5.64 -5.16 8.05
C ASN A 22 -6.84 -4.29 8.41
N LYS A 23 -6.66 -2.96 8.43
CA LYS A 23 -7.78 -2.01 8.56
C LYS A 23 -8.81 -2.19 7.45
N LYS A 24 -8.38 -2.37 6.19
CA LYS A 24 -9.32 -2.64 5.09
C LYS A 24 -10.03 -3.98 5.23
N ARG A 25 -9.37 -5.00 5.80
CA ARG A 25 -10.01 -6.28 6.13
C ARG A 25 -11.02 -6.15 7.27
N SER A 26 -10.72 -5.37 8.32
CA SER A 26 -11.64 -5.14 9.44
C SER A 26 -12.86 -4.28 9.05
N GLU A 27 -12.74 -3.44 8.02
CA GLU A 27 -13.87 -2.74 7.37
C GLU A 27 -14.81 -3.70 6.57
N GLY A 28 -14.60 -5.01 6.63
CA GLY A 28 -15.41 -6.02 5.93
C GLY A 28 -15.06 -6.21 4.45
N LYS A 29 -13.98 -5.61 3.95
CA LYS A 29 -13.60 -5.75 2.53
C LYS A 29 -13.04 -7.14 2.25
N ALA A 30 -13.50 -7.76 1.17
CA ALA A 30 -12.96 -9.04 0.68
C ALA A 30 -11.45 -8.95 0.40
N TYR A 31 -10.75 -10.09 0.44
CA TYR A 31 -9.28 -10.17 0.33
C TYR A 31 -8.72 -9.37 -0.86
N ARG A 32 -9.24 -9.61 -2.07
CA ARG A 32 -8.79 -8.92 -3.29
C ARG A 32 -9.16 -7.44 -3.33
N VAL A 33 -10.26 -7.05 -2.67
CA VAL A 33 -10.67 -5.64 -2.55
C VAL A 33 -9.73 -4.91 -1.59
N ALA A 34 -9.39 -5.51 -0.45
CA ALA A 34 -8.38 -4.94 0.45
C ALA A 34 -7.02 -4.79 -0.25
N GLN A 35 -6.61 -5.76 -1.08
CA GLN A 35 -5.40 -5.64 -1.90
C GLN A 35 -5.48 -4.50 -2.94
N SER A 36 -6.63 -4.28 -3.58
CA SER A 36 -6.77 -3.17 -4.54
C SER A 36 -6.68 -1.80 -3.85
N HIS A 37 -7.11 -1.68 -2.60
CA HIS A 37 -6.85 -0.49 -1.78
C HIS A 37 -5.35 -0.28 -1.53
N VAL A 38 -4.61 -1.35 -1.24
CA VAL A 38 -3.14 -1.28 -1.07
C VAL A 38 -2.47 -0.84 -2.37
N VAL A 39 -2.85 -1.38 -3.53
CA VAL A 39 -2.35 -0.91 -4.84
C VAL A 39 -2.59 0.59 -5.02
N LYS A 40 -3.80 1.07 -4.74
CA LYS A 40 -4.14 2.49 -4.89
C LYS A 40 -3.32 3.36 -3.94
N LYS A 41 -3.05 2.90 -2.72
CA LYS A 41 -2.16 3.62 -1.78
C LYS A 41 -0.71 3.64 -2.28
N LEU A 42 -0.20 2.50 -2.75
CA LEU A 42 1.16 2.39 -3.32
C LEU A 42 1.36 3.32 -4.52
N LEU A 43 0.40 3.36 -5.43
CA LEU A 43 0.43 4.26 -6.59
C LEU A 43 0.55 5.73 -6.17
N ARG A 44 -0.20 6.16 -5.15
CA ARG A 44 -0.11 7.54 -4.64
C ARG A 44 1.27 7.83 -4.06
N VAL A 45 1.83 6.90 -3.30
CA VAL A 45 3.17 7.05 -2.73
C VAL A 45 4.22 7.22 -3.82
N ILE A 46 4.24 6.31 -4.80
CA ILE A 46 5.21 6.39 -5.93
C ILE A 46 5.06 7.73 -6.65
N PHE A 47 3.83 8.12 -6.97
CA PHE A 47 3.57 9.39 -7.65
C PHE A 47 4.03 10.61 -6.84
N THR A 48 3.76 10.64 -5.53
CA THR A 48 4.21 11.74 -4.67
C THR A 48 5.72 11.79 -4.55
N LEU A 49 6.40 10.66 -4.43
CA LEU A 49 7.87 10.61 -4.36
C LEU A 49 8.49 11.16 -5.65
N GLU A 50 7.98 10.72 -6.80
CA GLU A 50 8.44 11.19 -8.11
C GLU A 50 8.23 12.69 -8.27
N MET A 51 7.04 13.18 -7.95
CA MET A 51 6.69 14.60 -8.09
C MET A 51 7.49 15.52 -7.15
N THR A 52 7.94 15.00 -6.01
CA THR A 52 8.65 15.80 -4.99
C THR A 52 10.17 15.56 -4.99
N GLY A 53 10.67 14.67 -5.86
CA GLY A 53 12.07 14.23 -5.83
C GLY A 53 12.49 13.60 -4.49
N SER A 54 11.53 13.15 -3.68
CA SER A 54 11.79 12.62 -2.35
C SER A 54 12.06 11.12 -2.39
N THR A 55 12.85 10.64 -1.44
CA THR A 55 13.03 9.21 -1.20
C THR A 55 11.91 8.63 -0.35
N PHE A 56 11.64 7.34 -0.52
CA PHE A 56 10.63 6.63 0.27
C PHE A 56 11.00 6.63 1.76
N ALA A 57 10.09 7.11 2.60
CA ALA A 57 10.21 7.06 4.04
C ALA A 57 8.92 6.48 4.63
N PRO A 58 8.96 5.30 5.32
CA PRO A 58 7.77 4.68 5.91
C PRO A 58 6.99 5.60 6.87
N SER A 59 7.68 6.51 7.56
CA SER A 59 7.06 7.50 8.45
C SER A 59 6.11 8.47 7.73
N LYS A 60 6.30 8.72 6.43
CA LYS A 60 5.46 9.62 5.62
C LYS A 60 4.21 8.95 5.03
N LEU A 61 3.90 7.71 5.45
CA LEU A 61 2.76 6.93 4.94
C LEU A 61 1.48 7.07 5.77
N TYR A 62 1.52 7.78 6.89
CA TYR A 62 0.41 8.00 7.82
C TYR A 62 -0.36 9.27 7.50
#